data_AF-A0A947CF69-F1
#
_entry.id   AF-A0A947CF69-F1
#
_cell.length_a   1.000
_cell.length_b   1.000
_cell.length_c   1.000
_cell.angle_alpha   90.00
_cell.angle_beta   90.00
_cell.angle_gamma   90.00
#
_symmetry.space_group_name_H-M   'P 1'
#
loop_
_entity.id
_entity.type
_entity.pdbx_description
1 polymer ?
#
loop_
_entity_poly.entity_id
_entity_poly.type
_entity_poly.pdbx_seq_one_letter_code
_entity_poly.pdbx_strand_id
1 'polypeptide(L)'
;MSSTANNRNRDAMLALAATAAAASMAWGSIPTIDETHTFAVSFELSPGNQFITLPPFDDRSGTRVLEIAEVSLAFELSAAVTVENDAPDATGGWQLDFAGLAAFELPGVSEYATFYEIAAAGSLDGSDAVPGTGADFTDFGEVSHGLEISATVTGSALETFETDTTAAIWANAGFGLVPTLPDVGWTIEDFHAEGTLTVTYRYFEIPADPCDNDIDGSGAVDFTDLVLLLSSWGTCVIDDFCPADLDRDGTIGFTDLLTLMSNWGPCPD
;
A
#
# COMPACT_ATOMS: atom_id res chain seq x y z
N MET A 1 -30.62 11.18 -32.17
CA MET A 1 -31.36 10.31 -31.23
C MET A 1 -30.56 9.04 -30.89
N SER A 2 -29.25 9.15 -30.65
CA SER A 2 -28.37 7.97 -30.51
C SER A 2 -27.30 8.12 -29.41
N SER A 3 -27.52 8.98 -28.41
CA SER A 3 -26.61 9.09 -27.26
C SER A 3 -27.11 8.35 -26.01
N THR A 4 -28.35 7.86 -26.01
CA THR A 4 -28.95 7.15 -24.87
C THR A 4 -28.88 5.62 -24.98
N ALA A 5 -28.51 5.08 -26.15
CA ALA A 5 -28.31 3.64 -26.35
C ALA A 5 -26.87 3.21 -26.05
N ASN A 6 -25.87 4.07 -26.28
CA ASN A 6 -24.46 3.69 -26.15
C ASN A 6 -23.87 3.93 -24.74
N ASN A 7 -24.40 4.91 -23.99
CA ASN A 7 -24.15 4.98 -22.54
C ASN A 7 -24.65 3.73 -21.82
N ARG A 8 -25.67 3.03 -22.36
CA ARG A 8 -26.11 1.76 -21.75
C ARG A 8 -25.12 0.63 -21.94
N ASN A 9 -24.22 0.62 -22.92
CA ASN A 9 -23.29 -0.50 -23.09
C ASN A 9 -21.99 -0.28 -22.32
N ARG A 10 -21.49 0.97 -22.24
CA ARG A 10 -20.35 1.31 -21.37
C ARG A 10 -20.74 1.32 -19.90
N ASP A 11 -21.86 1.96 -19.54
CA ASP A 11 -22.38 1.89 -18.18
C ASP A 11 -22.91 0.49 -17.88
N ALA A 12 -23.40 -0.30 -18.83
CA ALA A 12 -23.70 -1.71 -18.54
C ALA A 12 -22.48 -2.61 -18.58
N MET A 13 -21.34 -2.33 -19.22
CA MET A 13 -20.15 -3.20 -19.09
C MET A 13 -19.31 -2.82 -17.88
N LEU A 14 -19.14 -1.53 -17.58
CA LEU A 14 -18.60 -1.08 -16.31
C LEU A 14 -19.54 -1.40 -15.15
N ALA A 15 -20.87 -1.22 -15.29
CA ALA A 15 -21.79 -1.68 -14.24
C ALA A 15 -21.99 -3.19 -14.26
N LEU A 16 -21.86 -3.94 -15.36
CA LEU A 16 -21.93 -5.42 -15.32
C LEU A 16 -20.62 -6.00 -14.81
N ALA A 17 -19.46 -5.39 -15.02
CA ALA A 17 -18.21 -5.78 -14.37
C ALA A 17 -18.21 -5.39 -12.87
N ALA A 18 -18.62 -4.16 -12.54
CA ALA A 18 -18.76 -3.70 -11.16
C ALA A 18 -19.92 -4.37 -10.40
N THR A 19 -21.01 -4.76 -11.08
CA THR A 19 -22.10 -5.57 -10.48
C THR A 19 -21.87 -7.06 -10.58
N ALA A 20 -21.05 -7.61 -11.49
CA ALA A 20 -20.65 -9.02 -11.46
C ALA A 20 -19.64 -9.30 -10.35
N ALA A 21 -18.78 -8.32 -10.00
CA ALA A 21 -17.97 -8.37 -8.78
C ALA A 21 -18.86 -8.40 -7.52
N ALA A 22 -20.03 -7.73 -7.54
CA ALA A 22 -21.01 -7.75 -6.45
C ALA A 22 -22.08 -8.86 -6.54
N ALA A 23 -22.24 -9.52 -7.70
CA ALA A 23 -23.24 -10.53 -7.96
C ALA A 23 -22.62 -11.64 -8.81
N SER A 24 -22.15 -12.68 -8.13
CA SER A 24 -21.73 -13.95 -8.71
C SER A 24 -22.84 -14.57 -9.57
N MET A 25 -22.94 -14.22 -10.86
CA MET A 25 -23.77 -14.95 -11.81
C MET A 25 -23.41 -14.66 -13.28
N ALA A 26 -22.96 -15.74 -13.94
CA ALA A 26 -23.06 -16.04 -15.37
C ALA A 26 -21.97 -15.58 -16.36
N TRP A 27 -20.76 -15.29 -15.88
CA TRP A 27 -19.52 -15.53 -16.63
C TRP A 27 -18.65 -16.39 -15.70
N GLY A 28 -17.95 -17.41 -16.20
CA GLY A 28 -17.04 -18.19 -15.36
C GLY A 28 -16.15 -17.24 -14.55
N SER A 29 -15.95 -17.53 -13.27
CA SER A 29 -15.27 -16.66 -12.30
C SER A 29 -14.09 -15.97 -12.99
N ILE A 30 -14.19 -14.66 -13.25
CA ILE A 30 -13.07 -13.92 -13.82
C ILE A 30 -11.95 -14.09 -12.80
N PRO A 31 -10.82 -14.70 -13.17
CA PRO A 31 -9.76 -14.95 -12.22
C PRO A 31 -9.23 -13.62 -11.74
N THR A 32 -9.25 -13.43 -10.42
CA THR A 32 -8.55 -12.32 -9.79
C THR A 32 -7.07 -12.67 -9.72
N ILE A 33 -6.23 -11.67 -9.95
CA ILE A 33 -4.78 -11.75 -9.87
C ILE A 33 -4.35 -10.87 -8.70
N ASP A 34 -3.45 -11.40 -7.88
CA ASP A 34 -2.84 -10.67 -6.77
C ASP A 34 -1.41 -10.27 -7.20
N GLU A 35 -1.12 -8.96 -7.20
CA GLU A 35 0.22 -8.41 -7.38
C GLU A 35 0.70 -7.79 -6.08
N THR A 36 1.82 -8.29 -5.56
CA THR A 36 2.35 -7.86 -4.26
C THR A 36 3.66 -7.10 -4.41
N HIS A 37 3.73 -5.94 -3.74
CA HIS A 37 4.91 -5.10 -3.60
C HIS A 37 5.35 -5.07 -2.14
N THR A 38 6.65 -5.18 -1.90
CA THR A 38 7.22 -5.16 -0.55
C THR A 38 8.34 -4.13 -0.46
N PHE A 39 8.30 -3.33 0.59
CA PHE A 39 9.26 -2.26 0.85
C PHE A 39 9.86 -2.42 2.24
N ALA A 40 11.17 -2.20 2.34
CA ALA A 40 11.85 -2.19 3.62
C ALA A 40 11.50 -0.93 4.42
N VAL A 41 11.16 -1.13 5.68
CA VAL A 41 10.93 -0.07 6.67
C VAL A 41 12.09 -0.06 7.64
N SER A 42 12.75 1.08 7.80
CA SER A 42 13.84 1.26 8.77
C SER A 42 13.99 2.74 9.12
N PHE A 43 13.80 3.10 10.40
CA PHE A 43 13.98 4.46 10.91
C PHE A 43 14.21 4.51 12.42
N GLU A 44 14.96 5.52 12.89
CA GLU A 44 15.17 5.81 14.33
C GLU A 44 13.90 6.38 14.98
N LEU A 45 13.62 6.04 16.23
CA LEU A 45 12.42 6.43 16.98
C LEU A 45 12.64 7.69 17.85
N SER A 46 11.54 8.41 18.16
CA SER A 46 11.46 9.60 19.04
C SER A 46 11.96 10.98 18.51
N PRO A 47 11.26 11.61 17.52
CA PRO A 47 10.25 11.05 16.64
C PRO A 47 10.87 10.58 15.32
N GLY A 48 10.43 9.41 14.87
CA GLY A 48 10.87 8.79 13.64
C GLY A 48 9.78 8.73 12.59
N ASN A 49 10.12 9.03 11.34
CA ASN A 49 9.24 8.73 10.22
C ASN A 49 10.03 8.25 9.00
N GLN A 50 9.34 7.51 8.14
CA GLN A 50 9.80 7.13 6.82
C GLN A 50 8.68 7.37 5.82
N PHE A 51 9.06 7.87 4.64
CA PHE A 51 8.17 8.02 3.50
C PHE A 51 8.54 6.99 2.45
N ILE A 52 7.55 6.24 1.97
CA ILE A 52 7.71 5.20 0.95
C ILE A 52 6.84 5.57 -0.24
N THR A 53 7.43 5.64 -1.43
CA THR A 53 6.66 5.82 -2.67
C THR A 53 6.19 4.46 -3.16
N LEU A 54 4.88 4.32 -3.28
CA LEU A 54 4.21 3.15 -3.83
C LEU A 54 4.06 3.32 -5.34
N PRO A 55 4.39 2.28 -6.13
CA PRO A 55 4.17 2.31 -7.57
C PRO A 55 2.66 2.32 -7.86
N PRO A 56 2.24 2.97 -8.95
CA PRO A 56 0.86 2.91 -9.40
C PRO A 56 0.50 1.48 -9.81
N PHE A 57 -0.78 1.16 -9.68
CA PHE A 57 -1.34 -0.10 -10.15
C PHE A 57 -1.40 -0.19 -11.70
N ASP A 58 -1.49 0.93 -12.42
CA ASP A 58 -1.69 0.96 -13.88
C ASP A 58 -0.41 1.30 -14.65
N ASP A 59 0.08 0.36 -15.47
CA ASP A 59 1.09 0.57 -16.51
C ASP A 59 0.48 0.99 -17.87
N ARG A 60 -0.73 1.58 -17.83
CA ARG A 60 -1.42 2.37 -18.87
C ARG A 60 -2.12 1.61 -19.98
N SER A 61 -2.18 0.28 -19.95
CA SER A 61 -2.90 -0.44 -21.00
C SER A 61 -4.42 -0.53 -20.75
N GLY A 62 -4.96 -0.06 -19.61
CA GLY A 62 -6.40 -0.06 -19.33
C GLY A 62 -7.08 -1.44 -19.39
N THR A 63 -6.30 -2.52 -19.36
CA THR A 63 -6.77 -3.91 -19.39
C THR A 63 -6.90 -4.49 -17.98
N ARG A 64 -6.45 -3.77 -16.95
CA ARG A 64 -6.44 -4.22 -15.56
C ARG A 64 -7.41 -3.36 -14.77
N VAL A 65 -8.31 -3.98 -14.01
CA VAL A 65 -9.26 -3.27 -13.15
C VAL A 65 -8.97 -3.65 -11.70
N LEU A 66 -8.50 -2.69 -10.92
CA LEU A 66 -8.24 -2.85 -9.49
C LEU A 66 -9.57 -3.05 -8.75
N GLU A 67 -9.67 -4.14 -8.00
CA GLU A 67 -10.84 -4.46 -7.17
C GLU A 67 -10.62 -3.97 -5.74
N ILE A 68 -9.46 -4.30 -5.16
CA ILE A 68 -9.10 -4.02 -3.77
C ILE A 68 -7.57 -3.83 -3.69
N ALA A 69 -7.13 -2.93 -2.81
CA ALA A 69 -5.74 -2.88 -2.35
C ALA A 69 -5.67 -3.25 -0.86
N GLU A 70 -4.94 -4.31 -0.54
CA GLU A 70 -4.63 -4.69 0.84
C GLU A 70 -3.26 -4.12 1.19
N VAL A 71 -3.17 -3.41 2.31
CA VAL A 71 -1.92 -2.81 2.78
C VAL A 71 -1.63 -3.30 4.18
N SER A 72 -0.45 -3.84 4.41
CA SER A 72 -0.01 -4.29 5.72
C SER A 72 1.38 -3.78 6.05
N LEU A 73 1.54 -3.26 7.26
CA LEU A 73 2.80 -2.87 7.85
C LEU A 73 3.09 -3.84 8.99
N ALA A 74 4.17 -4.61 8.84
CA ALA A 74 4.66 -5.52 9.87
C ALA A 74 6.08 -5.11 10.23
N PHE A 75 6.31 -4.72 11.49
CA PHE A 75 7.61 -4.22 11.91
C PHE A 75 7.84 -4.42 13.40
N GLU A 76 9.11 -4.42 13.79
CA GLU A 76 9.57 -4.53 15.16
C GLU A 76 10.13 -3.18 15.60
N LEU A 77 9.74 -2.74 16.79
CA LEU A 77 10.35 -1.63 17.49
C LEU A 77 11.33 -2.19 18.50
N SER A 78 12.58 -1.75 18.50
CA SER A 78 13.59 -2.24 19.44
C SER A 78 14.49 -1.13 19.96
N ALA A 79 15.03 -1.33 21.16
CA ALA A 79 16.07 -0.49 21.74
C ALA A 79 16.92 -1.28 22.73
N ALA A 80 18.20 -0.94 22.84
CA ALA A 80 19.03 -1.36 23.96
C ALA A 80 18.79 -0.41 25.15
N VAL A 81 18.30 -0.95 26.26
CA VAL A 81 17.92 -0.14 27.43
C VAL A 81 18.82 -0.48 28.61
N THR A 82 19.46 0.56 29.17
CA THR A 82 20.22 0.46 30.41
C THR A 82 19.70 1.50 31.38
N VAL A 83 19.48 1.07 32.62
CA VAL A 83 18.97 1.92 33.70
C VAL A 83 19.96 1.96 34.83
N GLU A 84 20.22 3.17 35.31
CA GLU A 84 20.99 3.47 36.52
C GLU A 84 20.08 4.15 37.54
N ASN A 85 20.32 3.92 38.83
CA ASN A 85 19.51 4.50 39.89
C ASN A 85 20.38 4.98 41.04
N ASP A 86 20.58 6.30 41.12
CA ASP A 86 21.47 6.97 42.07
C ASP A 86 20.88 7.11 43.49
N ALA A 87 19.67 6.57 43.72
CA ALA A 87 19.01 6.70 45.01
C ALA A 87 19.61 5.74 46.07
N PRO A 88 20.08 6.26 47.23
CA PRO A 88 20.85 5.50 48.22
C PRO A 88 20.07 4.38 48.93
N ASP A 89 18.73 4.39 48.87
CA ASP A 89 17.83 3.44 49.53
C ASP A 89 16.97 2.63 48.55
N ALA A 90 17.21 2.75 47.25
CA ALA A 90 16.33 2.17 46.24
C ALA A 90 16.65 0.70 45.96
N THR A 91 16.37 -0.13 46.96
CA THR A 91 16.37 -1.60 46.84
C THR A 91 14.93 -2.09 46.67
N GLY A 92 14.67 -2.93 45.67
CA GLY A 92 13.33 -3.48 45.47
C GLY A 92 13.10 -4.08 44.09
N GLY A 93 11.95 -4.74 43.93
CA GLY A 93 11.51 -5.26 42.64
C GLY A 93 10.93 -4.15 41.76
N TRP A 94 11.24 -4.21 40.47
CA TRP A 94 10.77 -3.26 39.46
C TRP A 94 10.37 -3.99 38.18
N GLN A 95 9.65 -3.27 37.32
CA GLN A 95 9.25 -3.67 35.98
C GLN A 95 9.62 -2.55 35.00
N LEU A 96 10.20 -2.92 33.86
CA LEU A 96 10.36 -2.04 32.72
C LEU A 96 9.17 -2.25 31.80
N ASP A 97 8.44 -1.17 31.55
CA ASP A 97 7.36 -1.13 30.59
C ASP A 97 7.85 -0.50 29.30
N PHE A 98 7.44 -1.07 28.17
CA PHE A 98 7.64 -0.54 26.84
C PHE A 98 6.28 -0.26 26.20
N ALA A 99 6.04 0.99 25.80
CA ALA A 99 4.73 1.41 25.32
C ALA A 99 4.83 2.47 24.24
N GLY A 100 3.84 2.53 23.37
CA GLY A 100 3.86 3.49 22.29
C GLY A 100 2.67 3.42 21.35
N LEU A 101 2.85 4.10 20.23
CA LEU A 101 1.91 4.22 19.12
C LEU A 101 2.70 4.13 17.82
N ALA A 102 2.20 3.33 16.89
CA ALA A 102 2.63 3.24 15.52
C ALA A 102 1.48 3.57 14.58
N ALA A 103 1.79 4.15 13.44
CA ALA A 103 0.78 4.45 12.44
C ALA A 103 1.33 4.40 11.01
N PHE A 104 0.37 4.23 10.11
CA PHE A 104 0.55 4.23 8.68
C PHE A 104 -0.50 5.13 8.03
N GLU A 105 -0.05 6.00 7.13
CA GLU A 105 -0.89 6.98 6.45
C GLU A 105 -0.70 6.93 4.94
N LEU A 106 -1.82 6.85 4.23
CA LEU A 106 -1.95 7.02 2.80
C LEU A 106 -3.02 8.09 2.50
N PRO A 107 -3.01 8.68 1.31
CA PRO A 107 -4.15 9.47 0.84
C PRO A 107 -5.47 8.69 0.95
N GLY A 108 -6.35 9.13 1.86
CA GLY A 108 -7.68 8.54 2.07
C GLY A 108 -7.75 7.36 3.05
N VAL A 109 -6.62 6.90 3.60
CA VAL A 109 -6.55 5.77 4.54
C VAL A 109 -5.53 6.06 5.63
N SER A 110 -5.92 5.88 6.89
CA SER A 110 -5.01 6.04 8.02
C SER A 110 -5.33 5.02 9.09
N GLU A 111 -4.35 4.21 9.46
CA GLU A 111 -4.48 3.19 10.49
C GLU A 111 -3.42 3.40 11.57
N TYR A 112 -3.76 3.04 12.80
CA TYR A 112 -2.89 3.20 13.95
C TYR A 112 -3.03 2.04 14.94
N ALA A 113 -1.94 1.71 15.62
CA ALA A 113 -1.91 0.70 16.67
C ALA A 113 -1.15 1.22 17.89
N THR A 114 -1.77 1.08 19.07
CA THR A 114 -1.13 1.32 20.36
C THR A 114 -0.66 0.02 20.95
N PHE A 115 0.45 0.06 21.69
CA PHE A 115 0.95 -1.11 22.42
C PHE A 115 1.44 -0.74 23.82
N TYR A 116 1.44 -1.73 24.70
CA TYR A 116 1.98 -1.67 26.04
C TYR A 116 2.40 -3.10 26.45
N GLU A 117 3.68 -3.30 26.72
CA GLU A 117 4.26 -4.58 27.13
C GLU A 117 5.16 -4.41 28.35
N ILE A 118 5.19 -5.42 29.22
CA ILE A 118 6.19 -5.52 30.28
C ILE A 118 7.44 -6.11 29.64
N ALA A 119 8.41 -5.27 29.34
CA ALA A 119 9.66 -5.64 28.70
C ALA A 119 10.51 -6.57 29.58
N ALA A 120 10.59 -6.28 30.88
CA ALA A 120 11.37 -7.07 31.84
C ALA A 120 11.00 -6.75 33.29
N ALA A 121 11.43 -7.61 34.22
CA ALA A 121 11.32 -7.37 35.65
C ALA A 121 12.56 -7.89 36.40
N GLY A 122 12.98 -7.19 37.46
CA GLY A 122 14.20 -7.50 38.18
C GLY A 122 14.34 -6.79 39.52
N SER A 123 15.54 -6.86 40.09
CA SER A 123 15.95 -6.12 41.29
C SER A 123 17.00 -5.10 40.89
N LEU A 124 16.84 -3.83 41.30
CA LEU A 124 17.87 -2.80 41.13
C LEU A 124 18.68 -2.88 42.42
N ASP A 125 20.00 -2.93 42.28
CA ASP A 125 20.89 -2.79 43.42
C ASP A 125 21.10 -1.29 43.70
N GLY A 126 21.32 -0.94 44.98
CA GLY A 126 21.54 0.45 45.37
C GLY A 126 22.87 0.99 44.82
N SER A 127 22.83 2.17 44.21
CA SER A 127 24.01 2.89 43.69
C SER A 127 24.87 3.50 44.80
N ASP A 128 26.12 3.82 44.45
CA ASP A 128 27.01 4.65 45.25
C ASP A 128 26.73 6.17 45.12
N ALA A 129 25.66 6.54 44.40
CA ALA A 129 25.22 7.89 44.10
C ALA A 129 26.22 8.70 43.24
N VAL A 130 27.03 8.00 42.44
CA VAL A 130 27.97 8.57 41.48
C VAL A 130 27.69 7.98 40.10
N PRO A 131 27.20 8.79 39.14
CA PRO A 131 26.87 8.28 37.81
C PRO A 131 28.06 7.60 37.13
N GLY A 132 27.85 6.38 36.63
CA GLY A 132 28.85 5.63 35.88
C GLY A 132 29.82 4.80 36.73
N THR A 133 29.61 4.64 38.04
CA THR A 133 30.57 3.95 38.92
C THR A 133 30.04 2.72 39.64
N GLY A 134 29.74 1.65 38.90
CA GLY A 134 29.73 0.30 39.45
C GLY A 134 28.39 -0.39 39.42
N ALA A 135 27.96 -0.96 40.55
CA ALA A 135 27.01 -2.09 40.63
C ALA A 135 25.54 -1.76 40.27
N ASP A 136 25.28 -0.59 39.72
CA ASP A 136 23.97 0.07 39.60
C ASP A 136 23.39 0.14 38.19
N PHE A 137 24.10 -0.35 37.17
CA PHE A 137 23.53 -0.53 35.83
C PHE A 137 22.77 -1.85 35.75
N THR A 138 21.45 -1.77 35.66
CA THR A 138 20.67 -2.87 35.09
C THR A 138 20.62 -2.71 33.58
N ASP A 139 21.35 -3.59 32.92
CA ASP A 139 21.26 -3.79 31.47
C ASP A 139 20.08 -4.71 31.17
N PHE A 140 19.09 -4.16 30.49
CA PHE A 140 17.94 -4.92 30.00
C PHE A 140 18.24 -5.65 28.69
N GLY A 141 19.38 -5.33 28.08
CA GLY A 141 19.70 -5.69 26.72
C GLY A 141 18.72 -5.06 25.74
N GLU A 142 18.53 -5.77 24.64
CA GLU A 142 17.57 -5.42 23.61
C GLU A 142 16.15 -5.74 24.10
N VAL A 143 15.32 -4.70 24.17
CA VAL A 143 13.88 -4.80 24.38
C VAL A 143 13.21 -4.55 23.04
N SER A 144 12.29 -5.41 22.64
CA SER A 144 11.57 -5.24 21.39
C SER A 144 10.08 -5.60 21.47
N HIS A 145 9.30 -5.06 20.52
CA HIS A 145 7.88 -5.34 20.34
C HIS A 145 7.52 -5.39 18.87
N GLY A 146 6.92 -6.50 18.45
CA GLY A 146 6.39 -6.67 17.09
C GLY A 146 5.00 -6.08 16.94
N LEU A 147 4.77 -5.34 15.85
CA LEU A 147 3.49 -4.75 15.48
C LEU A 147 3.07 -5.18 14.08
N GLU A 148 1.78 -5.43 13.92
CA GLU A 148 1.13 -5.67 12.64
C GLU A 148 -0.08 -4.72 12.51
N ILE A 149 -0.07 -3.89 11.48
CA ILE A 149 -1.13 -2.94 11.15
C ILE A 149 -1.57 -3.25 9.73
N SER A 150 -2.86 -3.46 9.50
CA SER A 150 -3.39 -3.77 8.16
C SER A 150 -4.62 -2.94 7.84
N ALA A 151 -4.71 -2.50 6.59
CA ALA A 151 -5.84 -1.77 6.04
C ALA A 151 -6.28 -2.41 4.71
N THR A 152 -7.56 -2.25 4.38
CA THR A 152 -8.10 -2.64 3.08
C THR A 152 -8.75 -1.42 2.43
N VAL A 153 -8.33 -1.10 1.21
CA VAL A 153 -8.77 0.06 0.45
C VAL A 153 -9.72 -0.38 -0.67
N THR A 154 -10.83 0.33 -0.82
CA THR A 154 -11.86 0.07 -1.84
C THR A 154 -12.47 1.38 -2.36
N GLY A 155 -13.13 1.33 -3.51
CA GLY A 155 -13.91 2.46 -4.04
C GLY A 155 -13.04 3.67 -4.42
N SER A 156 -13.47 4.88 -4.08
CA SER A 156 -12.80 6.14 -4.48
C SER A 156 -11.36 6.29 -3.97
N ALA A 157 -10.96 5.52 -2.95
CA ALA A 157 -9.59 5.51 -2.45
C ALA A 157 -8.66 4.63 -3.30
N LEU A 158 -9.17 3.89 -4.29
CA LEU A 158 -8.34 3.19 -5.28
C LEU A 158 -7.78 4.14 -6.34
N GLU A 159 -8.47 5.24 -6.66
CA GLU A 159 -8.00 6.26 -7.63
C GLU A 159 -6.63 6.83 -7.22
N THR A 160 -6.31 6.88 -5.92
CA THR A 160 -5.01 7.37 -5.45
C THR A 160 -3.87 6.40 -5.76
N PHE A 161 -4.15 5.11 -5.92
CA PHE A 161 -3.16 4.09 -6.31
C PHE A 161 -2.98 3.96 -7.82
N GLU A 162 -3.76 4.67 -8.64
CA GLU A 162 -3.55 4.73 -10.09
C GLU A 162 -2.39 5.68 -10.46
N THR A 163 -1.86 6.42 -9.48
CA THR A 163 -0.68 7.29 -9.62
C THR A 163 0.34 6.98 -8.53
N ASP A 164 1.58 7.45 -8.71
CA ASP A 164 2.59 7.37 -7.65
C ASP A 164 2.03 8.00 -6.35
N THR A 165 1.92 7.20 -5.30
CA THR A 165 1.41 7.65 -4.00
C THR A 165 2.47 7.47 -2.92
N THR A 166 2.54 8.41 -1.99
CA THR A 166 3.47 8.32 -0.86
C THR A 166 2.75 7.84 0.38
N ALA A 167 3.29 6.81 1.00
CA ALA A 167 2.90 6.34 2.31
C ALA A 167 3.82 6.92 3.39
N ALA A 168 3.25 7.42 4.47
CA ALA A 168 3.99 7.84 5.64
C ALA A 168 3.87 6.78 6.73
N ILE A 169 5.01 6.36 7.26
CA ILE A 169 5.11 5.45 8.40
C ILE A 169 5.76 6.21 9.52
N TRP A 170 5.18 6.14 10.71
CA TRP A 170 5.76 6.76 11.89
C TRP A 170 5.45 5.95 13.14
N ALA A 171 6.34 6.06 14.12
CA ALA A 171 6.14 5.45 15.42
C ALA A 171 6.78 6.31 16.51
N ASN A 172 6.13 6.31 17.67
CA ASN A 172 6.61 6.92 18.89
C ASN A 172 6.44 5.92 20.02
N ALA A 173 7.51 5.68 20.75
CA ALA A 173 7.48 4.76 21.87
C ALA A 173 8.38 5.28 23.00
N GLY A 174 8.18 4.75 24.19
CA GLY A 174 8.93 5.14 25.36
C GLY A 174 8.94 4.04 26.40
N PHE A 175 9.84 4.22 27.37
CA PHE A 175 10.07 3.28 28.44
C PHE A 175 9.66 3.90 29.78
N GLY A 176 9.21 3.06 30.71
CA GLY A 176 8.87 3.47 32.07
C GLY A 176 9.23 2.41 33.10
N LEU A 177 9.52 2.83 34.34
CA LEU A 177 9.72 1.90 35.46
C LEU A 177 8.51 1.89 36.39
N VAL A 178 8.17 0.69 36.86
CA VAL A 178 7.14 0.47 37.87
C VAL A 178 7.72 -0.35 39.04
N PRO A 179 7.72 0.18 40.28
CA PRO A 179 7.30 1.52 40.66
C PRO A 179 8.23 2.58 40.08
N THR A 180 7.76 3.83 40.02
CA THR A 180 8.62 4.96 39.70
C THR A 180 9.62 5.19 40.83
N LEU A 181 10.89 5.24 40.47
CA LEU A 181 12.00 5.44 41.40
C LEU A 181 12.53 6.89 41.29
N PRO A 182 12.99 7.50 42.39
CA PRO A 182 13.70 8.77 42.35
C PRO A 182 15.10 8.58 41.73
N ASP A 183 15.62 9.63 41.09
CA ASP A 183 17.01 9.69 40.60
C ASP A 183 17.42 8.55 39.65
N VAL A 184 16.56 8.25 38.68
CA VAL A 184 16.81 7.25 37.63
C VAL A 184 17.45 7.89 36.39
N GLY A 185 18.60 7.36 36.00
CA GLY A 185 19.27 7.61 34.72
C GLY A 185 18.87 6.56 33.68
N TRP A 186 18.66 7.01 32.43
CA TRP A 186 18.32 6.15 31.30
C TRP A 186 19.38 6.29 30.22
N THR A 187 19.87 5.17 29.73
CA THR A 187 20.61 5.08 28.47
C THR A 187 19.78 4.24 27.52
N ILE A 188 19.36 4.85 26.40
CA ILE A 188 18.61 4.20 25.34
C ILE A 188 19.47 4.31 24.08
N GLU A 189 19.93 3.17 23.60
CA GLU A 189 20.75 3.05 22.40
C GLU A 189 19.99 2.27 21.33
N ASP A 190 20.33 2.52 20.07
CA ASP A 190 19.76 1.85 18.90
C ASP A 190 18.22 1.80 18.95
N PHE A 191 17.56 2.93 19.23
CA PHE A 191 16.11 2.96 19.32
C PHE A 191 15.49 3.07 17.92
N HIS A 192 15.19 1.95 17.31
CA HIS A 192 14.82 1.89 15.89
C HIS A 192 13.57 1.04 15.62
N ALA A 193 12.99 1.28 14.45
CA ALA A 193 11.91 0.52 13.88
C ALA A 193 12.43 -0.19 12.62
N GLU A 194 12.20 -1.50 12.49
CA GLU A 194 12.59 -2.27 11.31
C GLU A 194 11.52 -3.26 10.88
N GLY A 195 11.26 -3.36 9.58
CA GLY A 195 10.26 -4.29 9.07
C GLY A 195 9.93 -4.12 7.60
N THR A 196 8.69 -4.43 7.25
CA THR A 196 8.20 -4.43 5.87
C THR A 196 6.82 -3.79 5.75
N LEU A 197 6.69 -2.92 4.75
CA LEU A 197 5.40 -2.52 4.20
C LEU A 197 5.09 -3.42 3.01
N THR A 198 3.92 -4.05 3.02
CA THR A 198 3.43 -4.88 1.93
C THR A 198 2.14 -4.27 1.38
N VAL A 199 2.06 -4.19 0.06
CA VAL A 199 0.86 -3.76 -0.67
C VAL A 199 0.51 -4.84 -1.67
N THR A 200 -0.70 -5.37 -1.57
CA THR A 200 -1.23 -6.38 -2.50
C THR A 200 -2.41 -5.79 -3.25
N TYR A 201 -2.23 -5.64 -4.56
CA TYR A 201 -3.27 -5.26 -5.48
C TYR A 201 -4.01 -6.51 -5.96
N ARG A 202 -5.31 -6.58 -5.68
CA ARG A 202 -6.19 -7.61 -6.25
C ARG A 202 -6.96 -7.00 -7.41
N TYR A 203 -6.78 -7.57 -8.58
CA TYR A 203 -7.37 -7.05 -9.81
C TYR A 203 -7.86 -8.16 -10.72
N PHE A 204 -8.62 -7.79 -11.73
CA PHE A 204 -8.91 -8.69 -12.85
C PHE A 204 -8.44 -8.07 -14.16
N GLU A 205 -8.11 -8.94 -15.10
CA GLU A 205 -7.83 -8.54 -16.47
C GLU A 205 -9.13 -8.57 -17.28
N ILE A 206 -9.42 -7.48 -17.98
CA ILE A 206 -10.41 -7.44 -19.04
C ILE A 206 -9.82 -8.25 -20.19
N PRO A 207 -10.43 -9.38 -20.57
CA PRO A 207 -9.99 -10.13 -21.74
C PRO A 207 -9.99 -9.19 -22.95
N ALA A 208 -8.90 -9.19 -23.73
CA ALA A 208 -8.89 -8.47 -25.00
C ALA A 208 -10.07 -8.95 -25.83
N ASP A 209 -10.95 -8.02 -26.24
CA ASP A 209 -12.02 -8.35 -27.16
C ASP A 209 -11.36 -8.81 -28.46
N PRO A 210 -11.64 -10.02 -28.98
CA PRO A 210 -11.14 -10.40 -30.29
C PRO A 210 -11.63 -9.46 -31.41
N CYS A 211 -12.64 -8.61 -31.14
CA CYS A 211 -13.10 -7.48 -31.93
C CYS A 211 -12.58 -6.10 -31.47
N ASP A 212 -11.60 -5.95 -30.57
CA ASP A 212 -11.23 -4.62 -30.03
C ASP A 212 -10.76 -3.63 -31.13
N ASN A 213 -10.43 -4.16 -32.32
CA ASN A 213 -10.00 -3.41 -33.50
C ASN A 213 -11.15 -3.06 -34.47
N ASP A 214 -12.38 -3.51 -34.19
CA ASP A 214 -13.62 -3.15 -34.90
C ASP A 214 -14.18 -1.87 -34.26
N ILE A 215 -13.69 -0.74 -34.76
CA ILE A 215 -13.90 0.60 -34.21
C ILE A 215 -15.36 1.04 -34.40
N ASP A 216 -16.02 0.57 -35.47
CA ASP A 216 -17.41 0.91 -35.77
C ASP A 216 -18.45 -0.08 -35.23
N GLY A 217 -17.99 -1.24 -34.73
CA GLY A 217 -18.81 -2.27 -34.09
C GLY A 217 -19.62 -3.10 -35.10
N SER A 218 -19.12 -3.27 -36.33
CA SER A 218 -19.80 -3.98 -37.42
C SER A 218 -19.68 -5.51 -37.35
N GLY A 219 -18.82 -6.04 -36.49
CA GLY A 219 -18.44 -7.44 -36.38
C GLY A 219 -17.25 -7.85 -37.26
N ALA A 220 -16.51 -6.89 -37.82
CA ALA A 220 -15.32 -7.13 -38.64
C ALA A 220 -14.38 -5.93 -38.63
N VAL A 221 -13.08 -6.19 -38.69
CA VAL A 221 -12.06 -5.16 -38.91
C VAL A 221 -11.88 -4.96 -40.41
N ASP A 222 -12.36 -3.84 -40.94
CA ASP A 222 -12.35 -3.53 -42.36
C ASP A 222 -11.94 -2.08 -42.71
N PHE A 223 -12.25 -1.67 -43.93
CA PHE A 223 -11.87 -0.36 -44.44
C PHE A 223 -12.54 0.79 -43.68
N THR A 224 -13.71 0.55 -43.11
CA THR A 224 -14.44 1.54 -42.31
C THR A 224 -13.66 1.86 -41.04
N ASP A 225 -13.13 0.84 -40.36
CA ASP A 225 -12.27 1.00 -39.18
C ASP A 225 -10.98 1.72 -39.53
N LEU A 226 -10.34 1.37 -40.65
CA LEU A 226 -9.15 2.08 -41.13
C LEU A 226 -9.43 3.58 -41.34
N VAL A 227 -10.57 3.94 -41.93
CA VAL A 227 -10.95 5.34 -42.12
C VAL A 227 -11.19 6.03 -40.78
N LEU A 228 -11.84 5.36 -39.83
CA LEU A 228 -12.06 5.91 -38.49
C LEU A 228 -10.74 6.15 -37.75
N LEU A 229 -9.81 5.20 -37.80
CA LEU A 229 -8.47 5.35 -37.21
C LEU A 229 -7.73 6.54 -37.82
N LEU A 230 -7.63 6.61 -39.14
CA LEU A 230 -6.94 7.70 -39.83
C LEU A 230 -7.63 9.06 -39.61
N SER A 231 -8.95 9.07 -39.43
CA SER A 231 -9.70 10.31 -39.13
C SER A 231 -9.45 10.83 -37.72
N SER A 232 -8.98 9.97 -36.82
CA SER A 232 -8.74 10.26 -35.40
C SER A 232 -7.26 10.40 -35.07
N TRP A 233 -6.39 10.45 -36.09
CA TRP A 233 -4.93 10.49 -35.92
C TRP A 233 -4.45 11.65 -35.04
N GLY A 234 -3.58 11.36 -34.08
CA GLY A 234 -3.03 12.35 -33.15
C GLY A 234 -3.19 11.94 -31.70
N THR A 235 -3.10 12.92 -30.79
CA THR A 235 -3.22 12.66 -29.35
C THR A 235 -4.61 12.19 -28.98
N CYS A 236 -4.69 11.05 -28.31
CA CYS A 236 -5.88 10.68 -27.57
C CYS A 236 -5.82 11.34 -26.19
N VAL A 237 -6.83 12.15 -25.85
CA VAL A 237 -6.93 12.72 -24.50
C VAL A 237 -7.76 11.75 -23.66
N ILE A 238 -7.18 11.23 -22.58
CA ILE A 238 -7.74 10.17 -21.71
C ILE A 238 -9.19 10.45 -21.25
N ASP A 239 -9.60 11.72 -21.18
CA ASP A 239 -10.96 12.13 -20.80
C ASP A 239 -12.02 11.94 -21.90
N ASP A 240 -11.59 11.77 -23.15
CA ASP A 240 -12.43 11.49 -24.32
C ASP A 240 -12.14 10.06 -24.82
N PHE A 241 -13.17 9.21 -24.88
CA PHE A 241 -13.05 7.84 -25.36
C PHE A 241 -12.50 7.79 -26.80
N CYS A 242 -11.31 7.19 -27.00
CA CYS A 242 -10.63 7.02 -28.29
C CYS A 242 -10.60 5.54 -28.72
N PRO A 243 -11.64 5.03 -29.40
CA PRO A 243 -11.67 3.64 -29.83
C PRO A 243 -10.62 3.30 -30.90
N ALA A 244 -9.91 4.30 -31.44
CA ALA A 244 -8.85 4.13 -32.41
C ALA A 244 -7.42 4.09 -31.80
N ASP A 245 -7.29 4.30 -30.49
CA ASP A 245 -6.04 4.12 -29.73
C ASP A 245 -6.00 2.66 -29.24
N LEU A 246 -5.52 1.78 -30.12
CA LEU A 246 -5.61 0.33 -30.00
C LEU A 246 -4.50 -0.24 -29.11
N ASP A 247 -3.34 0.43 -29.04
CA ASP A 247 -2.28 0.06 -28.09
C ASP A 247 -2.35 0.84 -26.77
N ARG A 248 -3.23 1.83 -26.69
CA ARG A 248 -3.58 2.62 -25.50
C ARG A 248 -2.38 3.41 -24.97
N ASP A 249 -1.48 3.84 -25.86
CA ASP A 249 -0.32 4.65 -25.49
C ASP A 249 -0.64 6.15 -25.31
N GLY A 250 -1.91 6.53 -25.54
CA GLY A 250 -2.39 7.91 -25.49
C GLY A 250 -2.23 8.64 -26.83
N THR A 251 -1.81 7.96 -27.90
CA THR A 251 -1.67 8.54 -29.23
C THR A 251 -2.14 7.58 -30.32
N ILE A 252 -3.05 8.04 -31.16
CA ILE A 252 -3.46 7.32 -32.36
C ILE A 252 -2.42 7.55 -33.44
N GLY A 253 -1.63 6.53 -33.69
CA GLY A 253 -0.44 6.60 -34.53
C GLY A 253 -0.20 5.35 -35.36
N PHE A 254 1.08 5.17 -35.69
CA PHE A 254 1.49 4.11 -36.59
C PHE A 254 1.38 2.72 -35.94
N THR A 255 1.56 2.64 -34.62
CA THR A 255 1.43 1.39 -33.88
C THR A 255 -0.03 0.90 -33.94
N ASP A 256 -1.01 1.78 -33.73
CA ASP A 256 -2.43 1.45 -33.88
C ASP A 256 -2.77 1.00 -35.29
N LEU A 257 -2.24 1.69 -36.31
CA LEU A 257 -2.43 1.29 -37.70
C LEU A 257 -1.90 -0.14 -37.94
N LEU A 258 -0.72 -0.47 -37.42
CA LEU A 258 -0.17 -1.82 -37.53
C LEU A 258 -1.05 -2.85 -36.79
N THR A 259 -1.55 -2.50 -35.62
CA THR A 259 -2.46 -3.32 -34.82
C THR A 259 -3.76 -3.58 -35.59
N LEU A 260 -4.37 -2.56 -36.19
CA LEU A 260 -5.58 -2.68 -37.02
C LEU A 260 -5.33 -3.58 -38.23
N MET A 261 -4.24 -3.34 -38.98
CA MET A 261 -3.89 -4.15 -40.16
C MET A 261 -3.59 -5.61 -39.81
N SER A 262 -3.07 -5.88 -38.62
CA SER A 262 -2.73 -7.25 -38.18
C SER A 262 -3.96 -8.09 -37.85
N ASN A 263 -5.10 -7.45 -37.59
CA ASN A 263 -6.36 -8.11 -37.21
C ASN A 263 -7.44 -7.98 -38.28
N TRP A 264 -7.06 -7.71 -39.54
CA TRP A 264 -8.00 -7.52 -40.64
C TRP A 264 -8.88 -8.74 -40.91
N GLY A 265 -10.19 -8.53 -41.02
CA GLY A 265 -11.17 -9.58 -41.33
C GLY A 265 -12.29 -9.69 -40.31
N PRO A 266 -13.13 -10.73 -40.41
CA PRO A 266 -14.22 -10.96 -39.46
C PRO A 266 -13.68 -11.26 -38.08
N CYS A 267 -14.40 -10.80 -37.05
CA CYS A 267 -14.06 -11.17 -35.69
C CYS A 267 -14.24 -12.67 -35.44
N PRO A 268 -13.36 -13.29 -34.63
CA PRO A 268 -13.62 -14.60 -34.03
C PRO A 268 -14.90 -14.58 -33.17
N ASP A 269 -15.73 -15.63 -33.30
CA ASP A 269 -16.90 -15.89 -32.44
C ASP A 269 -16.49 -16.36 -31.02
#